data_AF-A0AAW6E0P4-F1
#
_entry.id   AF-A0AAW6E0P4-F1
#
_cell.length_a   1.000
_cell.length_b   1.000
_cell.length_c   1.000
_cell.angle_alpha   90.00
_cell.angle_beta   90.00
_cell.angle_gamma   90.00
#
_symmetry.space_group_name_H-M   'P 1'
#
loop_
_entity.id
_entity.type
_entity.pdbx_description
1 polymer ?
#
loop_
_entity_poly.entity_id
_entity_poly.type
_entity_poly.pdbx_seq_one_letter_code
_entity_poly.pdbx_strand_id
1 'polypeptide(L)' 'MKTELIEFMKTLKANKKNITRQQFRTIRGQAYAGDINGARKGLYKLLDRKVK' A
#
# COMPACT_ATOMS: atom_id res chain seq x y z
N MET A 1 -2.20 -12.60 11.01
CA MET A 1 -2.76 -12.40 9.65
C MET A 1 -3.84 -11.32 9.60
N LYS A 2 -4.99 -11.41 10.30
CA LYS A 2 -6.04 -10.37 10.22
C LYS A 2 -5.57 -8.99 10.72
N THR A 3 -4.77 -8.94 11.78
CA THR A 3 -4.20 -7.70 12.35
C THR A 3 -3.26 -6.98 11.40
N GLU A 4 -2.33 -7.70 10.78
CA GLU A 4 -1.34 -7.13 9.86
C GLU A 4 -1.99 -6.52 8.60
N LEU A 5 -3.00 -7.19 8.03
CA LEU A 5 -3.76 -6.65 6.90
C LEU A 5 -4.50 -5.37 7.29
N ILE A 6 -5.11 -5.33 8.48
CA ILE A 6 -5.83 -4.15 8.98
C ILE A 6 -4.87 -2.97 9.16
N GLU A 7 -3.71 -3.21 9.80
CA GLU A 7 -2.67 -2.19 9.98
C GLU A 7 -2.16 -1.67 8.65
N PHE A 8 -1.84 -2.57 7.73
CA PHE A 8 -1.40 -2.18 6.39
C PHE A 8 -2.45 -1.34 5.65
N MET A 9 -3.74 -1.71 5.74
CA MET A 9 -4.82 -0.95 5.11
C MET A 9 -4.98 0.45 5.72
N LYS A 10 -4.74 0.63 7.02
CA LYS A 10 -4.70 1.96 7.65
C LYS A 10 -3.57 2.81 7.05
N THR A 11 -2.36 2.25 6.95
CA THR A 11 -1.20 2.93 6.33
C THR A 11 -1.44 3.28 4.86
N LEU A 12 -2.02 2.36 4.08
CA LEU A 12 -2.34 2.59 2.67
C LEU A 12 -3.39 3.71 2.49
N LYS A 13 -4.43 3.75 3.34
CA LYS A 13 -5.45 4.81 3.32
C LYS A 13 -4.89 6.17 3.70
N ALA A 14 -4.01 6.23 4.70
CA ALA A 14 -3.34 7.47 5.10
C ALA A 14 -2.54 8.11 3.95
N ASN A 15 -1.97 7.27 3.07
CA ASN A 15 -1.15 7.70 1.94
C ASN A 15 -1.92 7.90 0.63
N LYS A 16 -3.26 7.84 0.64
CA LYS A 16 -4.09 7.90 -0.58
C LYS A 16 -3.89 9.17 -1.42
N LYS A 17 -3.53 10.30 -0.79
CA LYS A 17 -3.25 11.57 -1.49
C LYS A 17 -1.91 11.57 -2.23
N ASN A 18 -0.98 10.70 -1.83
CA ASN A 18 0.38 10.66 -2.37
C ASN A 18 0.53 9.69 -3.55
N ILE A 19 -0.49 8.87 -3.83
CA ILE A 19 -0.47 7.88 -4.91
C ILE A 19 -1.72 8.02 -5.78
N THR A 20 -1.61 7.59 -7.04
CA THR A 20 -2.74 7.58 -7.97
C THR A 20 -3.78 6.53 -7.54
N ARG A 21 -5.03 6.70 -8.03
CA ARG A 21 -6.12 5.74 -7.80
C ARG A 21 -5.76 4.32 -8.27
N GLN A 22 -5.01 4.22 -9.37
CA GLN A 22 -4.58 2.93 -9.91
C GLN A 22 -3.55 2.27 -9.00
N GLN A 23 -2.50 3.00 -8.60
CA GLN A 23 -1.50 2.51 -7.65
C GLN A 23 -2.13 2.04 -6.33
N PHE A 24 -3.07 2.82 -5.79
CA PHE A 24 -3.81 2.43 -4.59
C PHE A 24 -4.55 1.09 -4.78
N ARG A 25 -5.25 0.90 -5.90
CA ARG A 25 -5.97 -0.34 -6.21
C ARG A 25 -5.02 -1.54 -6.34
N THR A 26 -3.88 -1.36 -7.02
CA THR A 26 -2.88 -2.41 -7.21
C THR A 26 -2.29 -2.88 -5.88
N ILE A 27 -1.82 -1.94 -5.05
CA ILE A 27 -1.25 -2.24 -3.73
C ILE A 27 -2.29 -2.91 -2.82
N ARG A 28 -3.55 -2.42 -2.86
CA ARG A 28 -4.66 -3.02 -2.12
C ARG A 28 -4.95 -4.46 -2.56
N GLY A 29 -4.90 -4.73 -3.86
CA GLY A 29 -5.09 -6.06 -4.44
C GLY A 29 -4.03 -7.06 -3.97
N GLN A 30 -2.75 -6.67 -4.00
CA GLN A 30 -1.64 -7.49 -3.51
C GLN A 30 -1.82 -7.88 -2.03
N ALA A 31 -2.16 -6.93 -1.18
CA ALA A 31 -2.39 -7.21 0.24
C ALA A 31 -3.59 -8.14 0.49
N TYR A 32 -4.68 -8.02 -0.28
CA TYR A 32 -5.80 -8.95 -0.17
C TYR A 32 -5.51 -10.34 -0.72
N ALA A 33 -4.58 -10.47 -1.68
CA ALA A 33 -4.10 -11.76 -2.16
C ALA A 33 -3.17 -12.47 -1.15
N GLY A 34 -2.88 -11.84 -0.01
CA GLY A 34 -2.00 -12.37 1.04
C GLY A 34 -0.55 -11.88 0.97
N ASP A 35 -0.18 -11.17 -0.10
CA ASP A 35 1.16 -10.60 -0.26
C ASP A 35 1.26 -9.20 0.38
N ILE A 36 1.18 -9.16 1.71
CA ILE A 36 1.28 -7.91 2.47
C ILE A 36 2.70 -7.32 2.37
N ASN A 37 3.72 -8.16 2.36
CA ASN A 37 5.12 -7.73 2.29
C ASN A 37 5.46 -7.10 0.93
N GLY A 38 5.01 -7.70 -0.17
CA GLY A 38 5.14 -7.11 -1.51
C GLY A 38 4.37 -5.81 -1.63
N ALA A 39 3.13 -5.76 -1.12
CA ALA A 39 2.33 -4.53 -1.08
C ALA A 39 3.02 -3.40 -0.29
N ARG A 40 3.66 -3.73 0.84
CA ARG A 40 4.42 -2.78 1.67
C ARG A 40 5.63 -2.23 0.92
N LYS A 41 6.44 -3.09 0.30
CA LYS A 41 7.58 -2.67 -0.54
C LYS A 41 7.12 -1.78 -1.71
N GLY A 42 6.02 -2.15 -2.36
CA GLY A 42 5.42 -1.37 -3.44
C GLY A 42 5.01 0.03 -2.98
N LEU A 43 4.36 0.14 -1.81
CA LEU A 43 3.93 1.42 -1.26
C LEU A 43 5.12 2.33 -0.94
N TYR A 44 6.16 1.81 -0.27
CA TYR A 44 7.37 2.58 0.03
C TYR A 44 8.04 3.12 -1.24
N LYS A 45 8.18 2.30 -2.27
CA LYS A 45 8.78 2.73 -3.54
C LYS A 45 7.99 3.84 -4.23
N LEU A 46 6.65 3.83 -4.10
CA LEU A 46 5.79 4.88 -4.64
C LEU A 46 5.92 6.20 -3.88
N LEU A 47 6.05 6.13 -2.56
CA LEU A 47 6.20 7.30 -1.70
C LEU A 47 7.60 7.93 -1.85
N ASP A 48 8.65 7.11 -1.94
CA ASP A 48 10.02 7.58 -2.15
C ASP A 48 10.16 8.41 -3.44
N ARG A 49 9.50 7.97 -4.52
CA ARG A 49 9.45 8.69 -5.81
C ARG A 49 8.73 10.04 -5.77
N LYS A 50 7.94 10.30 -4.72
CA LYS A 50 7.16 11.54 -4.55
C LYS A 50 7.88 12.58 -3.69
N VAL A 51 8.91 12.18 -2.95
CA VAL A 51 9.67 13.04 -2.03
C VAL A 51 10.87 13.69 -2.74
N LYS A 52 11.29 13.17 -3.91
CA LYS A 52 12.18 13.87 -4.85
C LYS A 52 11.39 14.82 -5.75
#